data_AF-A0A164MA55-F1
#
_entry.id   AF-A0A164MA55-F1
#
_cell.length_a   1.000
_cell.length_b   1.000
_cell.length_c   1.000
_cell.angle_alpha   90.00
_cell.angle_beta   90.00
_cell.angle_gamma   90.00
#
_symmetry.space_group_name_H-M   'P 1'
#
loop_
_entity.id
_entity.type
_entity.pdbx_description
1 polymer ?
#
loop_
_entity_poly.entity_id
_entity_poly.type
_entity_poly.pdbx_seq_one_letter_code
_entity_poly.pdbx_strand_id
1 'polypeptide(L)' 'CPCGEHLQTRAHIIQECPLYEEHREILRTYDRDLSLQRLLGESEGIEVLAEFIRLSDAFAKAAGRETHPGGSTS' A
#
# COMPACT_ATOMS: atom_id res chain seq x y z
N CYS A 1 4.59 -7.31 5.91
CA CYS A 1 3.44 -6.94 5.06
C CYS A 1 2.39 -8.06 5.14
N PRO A 2 1.08 -7.78 5.11
CA PRO A 2 0.06 -8.84 5.05
C PRO A 2 0.18 -9.75 3.81
N CYS A 3 0.89 -9.28 2.79
CA CYS A 3 1.25 -10.02 1.59
C CYS A 3 2.33 -11.10 1.78
N GLY A 4 2.92 -11.22 2.97
CA GLY A 4 3.99 -12.19 3.28
C GLY A 4 5.41 -11.61 3.22
N GLU A 5 5.61 -10.44 2.62
CA GLU A 5 6.94 -9.80 2.59
C GLU A 5 7.38 -9.36 3.99
N HIS A 6 8.64 -9.63 4.33
CA HIS A 6 9.18 -9.35 5.66
C HIS A 6 9.35 -7.85 5.89
N LEU A 7 9.85 -7.13 4.89
CA LEU A 7 10.12 -5.70 4.99
C LEU A 7 9.13 -4.89 4.15
N GLN A 8 8.30 -4.12 4.85
CA GLN A 8 7.36 -3.21 4.19
C GLN A 8 8.04 -1.88 3.84
N THR A 9 8.80 -1.86 2.75
CA THR A 9 9.39 -0.61 2.24
C THR A 9 8.38 0.20 1.42
N ARG A 10 8.67 1.50 1.20
CA ARG A 10 7.88 2.32 0.27
C ARG A 10 7.92 1.75 -1.15
N ALA A 11 9.11 1.31 -1.59
CA ALA A 11 9.30 0.65 -2.88
C ALA A 11 8.38 -0.57 -3.00
N HIS A 12 8.40 -1.44 -1.99
CA HIS A 12 7.55 -2.61 -1.97
C HIS A 12 6.07 -2.25 -2.10
N ILE A 13 5.55 -1.33 -1.28
CA ILE A 13 4.13 -0.96 -1.32
C ILE A 13 3.71 -0.35 -2.66
N ILE A 14 4.53 0.56 -3.18
CA ILE A 14 4.23 1.33 -4.39
C ILE A 14 4.41 0.46 -5.65
N GLN A 15 5.46 -0.35 -5.73
CA GLN A 15 5.91 -0.99 -6.97
C GLN A 15 5.61 -2.50 -7.02
N GLU A 16 5.63 -3.20 -5.89
CA GLU A 16 5.73 -4.67 -5.90
C GLU A 16 4.55 -5.37 -5.23
N CYS A 17 3.98 -4.78 -4.17
CA CYS A 17 3.07 -5.44 -3.27
C CYS A 17 1.81 -5.89 -4.03
N PRO A 18 1.51 -7.21 -4.08
CA PRO A 18 0.37 -7.71 -4.86
C PRO A 18 -0.98 -7.25 -4.29
N LEU A 19 -1.05 -6.90 -3.00
CA LEU A 19 -2.28 -6.41 -2.37
C LEU A 19 -2.80 -5.10 -2.96
N TYR A 20 -1.94 -4.32 -3.61
CA TYR A 20 -2.31 -3.02 -4.14
C TYR A 20 -2.23 -2.94 -5.66
N GLU A 21 -2.08 -4.08 -6.35
CA GLU A 21 -1.97 -4.13 -7.81
C GLU A 21 -3.21 -3.52 -8.50
N GLU A 22 -4.41 -3.79 -7.98
CA GLU A 22 -5.66 -3.26 -8.55
C GLU A 22 -5.72 -1.73 -8.51
N HIS A 23 -5.09 -1.11 -7.51
CA HIS A 23 -5.05 0.33 -7.33
C HIS A 23 -3.82 0.97 -7.99
N ARG A 24 -2.82 0.18 -8.40
CA ARG A 24 -1.53 0.66 -8.91
C ARG A 24 -1.62 1.35 -10.27
N GLU A 25 -2.68 1.09 -11.05
CA GLU A 25 -2.84 1.72 -12.37
C GLU A 25 -2.92 3.25 -12.30
N ILE A 26 -3.42 3.81 -11.18
CA ILE A 26 -3.44 5.26 -10.98
C ILE A 26 -2.03 5.85 -10.95
N LEU A 27 -1.09 5.15 -10.31
CA LEU A 27 0.32 5.54 -10.27
C LEU A 27 0.96 5.36 -11.65
N ARG A 28 0.63 4.28 -12.37
CA ARG A 28 1.15 4.02 -13.72
C ARG A 28 0.67 5.02 -14.76
N THR A 29 -0.49 5.61 -14.56
CA THR A 29 -1.02 6.68 -15.42
C THR A 29 -0.14 7.94 -15.34
N TYR A 30 0.39 8.22 -14.16
CA TYR A 30 1.36 9.30 -13.94
C TYR A 30 2.77 8.93 -14.40
N ASP A 31 3.27 7.77 -13.98
CA ASP A 31 4.59 7.27 -14.34
C ASP A 31 4.58 5.75 -14.47
N ARG A 32 4.78 5.24 -15.69
CA ARG A 32 4.77 3.80 -15.98
C ARG A 32 5.87 3.04 -15.25
N ASP A 33 7.00 3.71 -14.97
CA ASP A 33 8.13 3.13 -14.26
C ASP A 33 7.98 3.23 -12.74
N LEU A 34 6.93 3.90 -12.26
CA LEU A 34 6.63 4.11 -10.84
C LEU A 34 7.83 4.67 -10.08
N SER A 35 8.54 5.63 -10.68
CA SER A 35 9.76 6.20 -10.09
C SER A 35 9.46 6.81 -8.73
N LEU A 36 10.07 6.25 -7.68
CA LEU A 36 9.92 6.80 -6.33
C LEU A 36 10.43 8.23 -6.24
N GLN A 37 11.45 8.59 -7.02
CA GLN A 37 11.94 9.96 -7.04
C GLN A 37 10.87 10.93 -7.53
N ARG A 38 10.14 10.56 -8.59
CA ARG A 38 9.10 11.41 -9.19
C ARG A 38 7.84 11.43 -8.34
N LEU A 39 7.34 10.26 -7.96
CA LEU A 39 6.15 10.11 -7.11
C LEU A 39 6.28 10.80 -5.75
N LEU A 40 7.50 10.94 -5.23
CA LEU A 40 7.75 11.52 -3.92
C LEU A 40 8.34 12.93 -3.96
N GLY A 41 8.86 13.36 -5.11
CA GLY A 41 9.57 14.62 -5.27
C GLY A 41 8.82 15.67 -6.10
N GLU A 42 7.86 15.26 -6.92
CA GLU A 42 7.07 16.15 -7.77
C GLU A 42 5.67 16.35 -7.15
N SER A 43 5.14 17.58 -7.20
CA SER A 43 3.84 17.90 -6.59
C SER A 43 2.71 17.05 -7.16
N GLU A 44 2.66 16.87 -8.47
CA GLU A 44 1.67 16.01 -9.14
C GLU A 44 1.82 14.54 -8.71
N GLY A 45 3.07 14.05 -8.61
CA GLY A 45 3.35 12.71 -8.11
C GLY A 45 2.87 12.49 -6.67
N ILE A 46 3.03 13.49 -5.80
CA ILE A 46 2.54 13.45 -4.41
C ILE A 46 1.02 13.39 -4.37
N GLU A 47 0.32 14.15 -5.22
CA GLU A 47 -1.14 14.14 -5.31
C GLU A 47 -1.67 12.77 -5.76
N VAL A 48 -1.09 12.20 -6.81
CA VAL A 48 -1.44 10.86 -7.32
C VAL A 48 -1.14 9.78 -6.28
N LEU A 49 -0.02 9.89 -5.56
CA LEU A 49 0.31 8.97 -4.47
C LEU A 49 -0.65 9.09 -3.29
N ALA A 50 -1.08 10.30 -2.94
CA ALA A 50 -2.07 10.51 -1.90
C ALA A 50 -3.41 9.86 -2.28
N GLU A 51 -3.81 9.96 -3.55
CA GLU A 51 -5.01 9.29 -4.04
C GLU A 51 -4.89 7.76 -3.99
N PHE A 52 -3.73 7.21 -4.41
CA PHE A 52 -3.45 5.78 -4.26
C PHE A 52 -3.59 5.32 -2.80
N ILE A 53 -2.99 6.05 -1.85
CA ILE A 53 -3.07 5.72 -0.42
C ILE A 53 -4.52 5.72 0.07
N ARG A 54 -5.30 6.72 -0.35
CA ARG A 54 -6.71 6.86 0.02
C ARG A 54 -7.60 5.74 -0.53
N LEU A 55 -7.34 5.28 -1.76
CA LEU A 55 -8.15 4.23 -2.39
C LEU A 55 -7.77 2.82 -1.92
N SER A 56 -6.49 2.60 -1.67
CA SER A 56 -5.95 1.28 -1.35
C SER A 56 -5.89 0.95 0.14
N ASP A 57 -6.18 1.92 1.00
CA ASP A 57 -5.91 1.88 2.44
C ASP A 57 -4.44 1.50 2.77
N ALA A 58 -3.51 1.72 1.83
CA ALA A 58 -2.10 1.46 2.05
C ALA A 58 -1.57 2.30 3.22
N PHE A 59 -0.67 1.71 4.01
CA PHE A 59 -0.11 2.33 5.23
C PHE A 59 -1.12 2.59 6.36
N ALA A 60 -2.40 2.22 6.22
CA ALA A 60 -3.33 2.23 7.33
C ALA A 60 -2.80 1.34 8.47
N LYS A 61 -2.85 1.83 9.71
CA LYS A 61 -2.64 0.94 10.86
C LYS A 61 -3.77 -0.06 10.84
N ALA A 62 -3.44 -1.35 10.89
CA ALA A 62 -4.42 -2.37 11.22
C ALA A 62 -5.00 -2.00 12.59
N ALA A 63 -6.17 -1.35 12.63
CA ALA A 63 -6.96 -1.25 13.83
C ALA A 63 -7.15 -2.70 14.29
N GLY A 64 -6.66 -3.02 15.49
CA GLY A 64 -6.47 -4.38 15.94
C GLY A 64 -7.65 -5.27 15.59
N ARG A 65 -7.45 -6.22 14.69
CA ARG A 65 -8.22 -7.46 14.78
C ARG A 65 -7.68 -8.16 16.02
N GLU A 66 -8.24 -7.82 17.17
CA GLU A 66 -8.26 -8.72 18.30
C GLU A 66 -8.95 -9.99 17.82
N THR A 67 -8.18 -10.94 17.32
CA THR A 67 -8.58 -12.33 17.35
C THR A 67 -8.62 -12.70 18.82
N HIS A 68 -9.73 -12.41 19.49
CA HIS A 68 -10.08 -13.13 20.70
C HIS A 68 -10.06 -14.62 20.35
N PRO A 69 -9.20 -15.45 20.96
CA PRO A 69 -9.41 -16.89 20.92
C PRO A 69 -10.64 -17.14 21.77
N GLY A 70 -11.79 -17.26 21.12
CA GLY A 70 -12.99 -17.77 21.76
C GLY A 70 -12.68 -19.15 22.31
N GLY A 71 -12.55 -19.25 23.63
CA GLY A 71 -12.57 -20.52 24.32
C GLY A 71 -13.85 -21.27 23.97
N SER A 72 -13.72 -22.53 23.61
CA SER A 72 -14.81 -23.49 23.65
C SER A 72 -14.35 -24.65 24.51
N THR A 73 -15.02 -24.72 25.64
CA THR A 73 -15.01 -25.73 26.70
C THR A 73 -15.19 -27.14 26.15
N SER A 74 -14.48 -28.10 26.74
CA SER A 74 -14.90 -29.51 26.86
C SER A 74 -15.16 -29.81 28.33
#